data_AF-A0A2P6F9V7-F1
#
_entry.id   AF-A0A2P6F9V7-F1
#
_cell.length_a   1.000
_cell.length_b   1.000
_cell.length_c   1.000
_cell.angle_alpha   90.00
_cell.angle_beta   90.00
_cell.angle_gamma   90.00
#
_symmetry.space_group_name_H-M   'P 1'
#
loop_
_entity.id
_entity.type
_entity.pdbx_description
1 polymer ?
#
loop_
_entity_poly.entity_id
_entity_poly.type
_entity_poly.pdbx_seq_one_letter_code
_entity_poly.pdbx_strand_id
1 'polypeptide(L)' 'MQLLIYAKLKVPRSTFYYQLKSNNPKSNHTIDNAVISIFLKSRKNYGTRKIKVMLAQTKYFIITNKN' A
#
# COMPACT_ATOMS: atom_id res chain seq x y z
N MET A 1 -18.04 2.83 -5.20
CA MET A 1 -18.33 4.13 -5.83
C MET A 1 -17.13 4.81 -6.53
N GLN A 2 -16.00 4.14 -6.83
CA GLN A 2 -14.91 4.73 -7.64
C GLN A 2 -14.91 4.22 -9.10
N LEU A 3 -15.64 3.14 -9.38
CA LEU A 3 -15.65 2.47 -10.67
C LEU A 3 -16.56 3.11 -11.73
N LEU A 4 -17.24 4.22 -11.45
CA LEU A 4 -18.15 4.86 -12.43
C LEU A 4 -17.60 6.16 -13.02
N ILE A 5 -16.50 6.67 -12.48
CA ILE A 5 -15.96 7.99 -12.86
C ILE A 5 -15.20 7.92 -14.21
N TYR A 6 -14.48 6.83 -14.49
CA TYR A 6 -13.67 6.70 -15.71
C TYR A 6 -14.51 6.63 -17.00
N ALA A 7 -15.70 6.02 -16.95
CA ALA A 7 -16.58 5.89 -18.11
C ALA A 7 -17.12 7.26 -18.57
N LYS A 8 -17.27 8.20 -17.63
CA LYS A 8 -17.82 9.53 -17.88
C LYS A 8 -16.78 10.53 -18.43
N LEU A 9 -15.50 10.29 -18.17
CA LEU A 9 -14.41 11.23 -18.51
C LEU A 9 -13.74 10.94 -19.86
N LYS A 10 -14.06 9.86 -20.57
CA LYS A 10 -13.40 9.44 -21.83
C LYS A 10 -11.85 9.36 -21.74
N VAL A 11 -11.29 9.16 -20.55
CA VAL A 11 -9.85 9.01 -20.33
C VAL A 11 -9.53 7.52 -20.08
N PRO A 12 -8.42 6.98 -20.61
CA PRO A 12 -7.97 5.64 -20.28
C PRO A 12 -7.83 5.44 -18.77
N ARG A 13 -8.27 4.27 -18.31
CA ARG A 13 -8.26 3.91 -16.88
C ARG A 13 -6.85 3.98 -16.27
N SER A 14 -5.83 3.68 -17.05
CA SER A 14 -4.41 3.78 -16.67
C SER A 14 -4.03 5.18 -16.21
N THR A 15 -4.46 6.22 -16.93
CA THR A 15 -4.12 7.62 -16.66
C THR A 15 -4.62 8.07 -15.29
N PHE A 16 -5.83 7.65 -14.91
CA PHE A 16 -6.42 7.98 -13.60
C PHE A 16 -5.67 7.30 -12.44
N TYR A 17 -5.23 6.05 -12.62
CA TYR A 17 -4.46 5.35 -11.59
C TYR A 17 -3.11 6.00 -11.29
N TYR A 18 -2.45 6.59 -12.29
CA TYR A 18 -1.19 7.29 -12.08
C TYR A 18 -1.38 8.65 -11.41
N GLN A 19 -2.41 9.41 -11.80
CA GLN A 19 -2.73 10.72 -11.23
C GLN A 19 -3.23 10.64 -9.78
N LEU A 20 -3.96 9.60 -9.41
CA LEU A 20 -4.34 9.38 -8.00
C LEU A 20 -3.14 9.09 -7.11
N LYS A 21 -2.12 8.42 -7.65
CA LYS A 21 -0.91 8.08 -6.91
C LYS A 21 -0.05 9.32 -6.61
N SER A 22 -0.10 10.35 -7.46
CA SER A 22 0.58 11.64 -7.21
C SER A 22 -0.16 12.55 -6.23
N ASN A 23 -1.47 12.38 -6.07
CA ASN A 23 -2.34 13.28 -5.29
C ASN A 23 -2.58 12.81 -3.85
N ASN A 24 -1.79 11.86 -3.34
CA ASN A 24 -1.74 11.54 -1.91
C ASN A 24 -0.54 12.27 -1.28
N PRO A 25 -0.66 13.56 -0.92
CA PRO A 25 0.34 14.21 -0.11
C PRO A 25 0.36 13.50 1.25
N LYS A 26 1.50 12.88 1.58
CA LYS A 26 1.79 12.26 2.88
C LYS A 26 1.02 10.96 3.14
N SER A 27 1.31 9.90 2.38
CA SER A 27 1.07 8.55 2.86
C SER A 27 1.91 8.34 4.11
N ASN A 28 1.25 8.15 5.26
CA ASN A 28 1.86 7.93 6.57
C ASN A 28 3.10 7.01 6.50
N HIS A 29 4.31 7.59 6.47
CA HIS A 29 5.62 6.90 6.39
C HIS A 29 5.84 5.83 7.49
N THR A 30 4.94 5.78 8.47
CA THR A 30 4.87 4.76 9.51
C THR A 30 4.95 3.32 8.99
N ILE A 31 4.27 2.99 7.89
CA ILE A 31 4.25 1.62 7.35
C ILE A 31 5.54 1.33 6.57
N ASP A 32 5.99 2.27 5.74
CA ASP A 32 7.24 2.15 4.99
C ASP A 32 8.43 1.96 5.95
N ASN A 33 8.47 2.77 7.01
CA ASN A 33 9.49 2.66 8.06
C ASN A 33 9.40 1.33 8.82
N ALA A 34 8.19 0.84 9.10
CA ALA A 34 8.00 -0.48 9.72
C ALA A 34 8.52 -1.61 8.81
N VAL A 35 8.19 -1.57 7.52
CA VAL A 35 8.69 -2.51 6.49
C VAL A 35 10.22 -2.50 6.44
N ILE A 36 10.81 -1.31 6.30
CA ILE A 36 12.28 -1.13 6.24
C ILE A 36 12.92 -1.68 7.52
N SER A 37 12.36 -1.36 8.69
CA SER A 37 12.91 -1.82 9.97
C SER A 37 12.87 -3.34 10.12
N ILE A 38 11.78 -4.00 9.70
CA ILE A 38 11.65 -5.46 9.71
C ILE A 38 12.66 -6.09 8.76
N PHE A 39 12.78 -5.54 7.56
CA PHE A 39 13.72 -6.04 6.55
C PHE A 39 15.17 -5.97 7.05
N LEU A 40 15.58 -4.82 7.59
CA LEU A 40 16.93 -4.64 8.12
C LEU A 40 17.20 -5.51 9.35
N LYS A 41 16.26 -5.60 10.30
CA LYS A 41 16.38 -6.49 11.48
C LYS A 41 16.52 -7.97 11.10
N SER A 42 15.89 -8.40 10.00
CA SER A 42 16.02 -9.77 9.48
C SER A 42 17.33 -10.04 8.72
N ARG A 43 18.27 -9.10 8.72
CA ARG A 43 19.47 -9.12 7.87
C ARG A 43 19.14 -9.28 6.39
N LYS A 44 18.05 -8.67 5.93
CA LYS A 44 17.57 -8.71 4.54
C LYS A 44 17.11 -10.11 4.07
N ASN A 45 16.85 -11.03 5.00
CA ASN A 45 16.45 -12.40 4.67
C ASN A 45 14.93 -12.57 4.52
N TYR A 46 14.13 -11.63 5.03
CA TYR A 46 12.67 -11.74 4.97
C TYR A 46 12.14 -11.21 3.65
N GLY A 47 11.53 -12.10 2.87
CA GLY A 47 10.69 -11.75 1.75
C GLY A 47 9.31 -11.22 2.18
N THR A 48 8.52 -10.80 1.20
CA THR A 48 7.20 -10.15 1.40
C THR A 48 6.25 -10.93 2.29
N ARG A 49 6.21 -12.26 2.18
CA ARG A 49 5.39 -13.14 3.03
C ARG A 49 5.73 -13.00 4.52
N LYS A 50 7.02 -13.02 4.86
CA LYS A 50 7.49 -12.93 6.25
C LYS A 50 7.32 -11.53 6.81
N ILE A 51 7.59 -10.50 6.01
CA ILE A 51 7.37 -9.10 6.39
C ILE A 51 5.89 -8.85 6.71
N LYS A 52 4.97 -9.38 5.89
CA LYS A 52 3.51 -9.27 6.13
C LYS A 52 3.08 -9.89 7.46
N VAL A 53 3.62 -11.07 7.80
CA VAL A 53 3.36 -11.72 9.09
C VAL A 53 3.87 -10.88 10.26
N MET A 54 5.07 -10.29 10.14
CA MET A 54 5.61 -9.42 11.20
C MET A 54 4.82 -8.12 11.35
N LEU A 55 4.38 -7.50 10.25
CA LEU A 55 3.52 -6.31 10.29
C LEU A 55 2.17 -6.59 10.96
N ALA A 56 1.61 -7.77 10.69
CA ALA A 56 0.40 -8.25 11.35
C ALA A 56 0.59 -8.41 12.88
N GLN A 57 1.76 -8.89 13.30
CA GLN A 57 2.12 -9.02 14.72
C GLN A 57 2.35 -7.68 15.42
N THR A 58 2.90 -6.68 14.72
CA THR A 58 3.23 -5.36 15.28
C THR A 58 2.05 -4.38 15.32
N LYS A 59 0.81 -4.86 15.15
CA LYS A 59 -0.44 -4.06 15.09
C LYS A 59 -0.49 -3.00 13.97
N TYR A 60 0.46 -2.98 13.04
CA TYR A 60 0.33 -2.28 11.76
C TYR A 60 -0.54 -3.13 10.82
N PHE A 61 -1.75 -3.47 11.26
CA PHE A 61 -2.63 -4.35 10.49
C PHE A 61 -3.41 -3.53 9.48
N ILE A 62 -3.03 -3.67 8.21
CA ILE A 62 -3.86 -3.30 7.07
C ILE A 62 -4.83 -4.47 6.86
N ILE A 63 -6.09 -4.29 7.26
CA ILE A 63 -7.17 -5.14 6.76
C ILE A 63 -7.42 -4.68 5.32
N THR A 64 -6.84 -5.36 4.33
CA THR A 64 -7.41 -5.33 2.98
C THR A 64 -8.34 -6.53 2.84
N ASN A 65 -9.62 -6.21 2.66
CA ASN A 65 -10.81 -7.07 2.60
C ASN A 65 -11.36 -7.58 3.95
N LYS A 66 -12.35 -6.84 4.47
CA LYS A 66 -13.47 -7.42 5.19
C LYS A 66 -14.76 -6.85 4.58
N ASN A 67 -15.33 -7.64 3.67
CA ASN A 67 -16.63 -7.54 2.99
C ASN A 67 -16.91 -6.31 2.12
#